data_AF-A0A060BUY4-F1
#
_entry.id   AF-A0A060BUY4-F1
#
_cell.length_a   1.000
_cell.length_b   1.000
_cell.length_c   1.000
_cell.angle_alpha   90.00
_cell.angle_beta   90.00
_cell.angle_gamma   90.00
#
_symmetry.space_group_name_H-M   'P 1'
#
loop_
_entity.id
_entity.type
_entity.pdbx_description
1 polymer ?
#
loop_
_entity_poly.entity_id
_entity_poly.type
_entity_poly.pdbx_seq_one_letter_code
_entity_poly.pdbx_strand_id
1 'polypeptide(L)' 'TANHQEKNARVLSDRGAAVLMLEKDCTGDLLYRRVRELLEDSAALKAMRAQLRGLAVADANERIYTVLLNLMKRG' A
#
# COMPACT_ATOMS: atom_id res chain seq x y z
N THR A 1 11.37 15.31 -6.91
CA THR A 1 10.41 14.21 -7.19
C THR A 1 10.07 13.34 -5.97
N ALA A 2 10.46 13.70 -4.73
CA ALA A 2 10.26 12.90 -3.51
C ALA A 2 8.78 12.63 -3.11
N ASN A 3 7.86 13.53 -3.47
CA ASN A 3 6.45 13.44 -3.03
C ASN A 3 5.67 12.27 -3.67
N HIS A 4 6.15 11.69 -4.78
CA HIS A 4 5.46 10.56 -5.41
C HIS A 4 5.48 9.29 -4.54
N GLN A 5 6.57 9.04 -3.81
CA GLN A 5 6.66 7.87 -2.94
C GLN A 5 5.74 8.00 -1.72
N GLU A 6 5.71 9.19 -1.10
CA GLU A 6 4.78 9.46 0.01
C GLU A 6 3.33 9.32 -0.44
N LYS A 7 2.97 9.88 -1.62
CA LYS A 7 1.63 9.74 -2.18
C LYS A 7 1.24 8.27 -2.37
N ASN A 8 2.14 7.46 -2.91
CA ASN A 8 1.89 6.02 -3.08
C ASN A 8 1.73 5.30 -1.73
N ALA A 9 2.53 5.66 -0.73
CA ALA A 9 2.43 5.08 0.61
C ALA A 9 1.10 5.48 1.29
N ARG A 10 0.65 6.72 1.12
CA ARG A 10 -0.66 7.22 1.62
C ARG A 10 -1.85 6.45 1.07
N VAL A 11 -1.80 6.01 -0.20
CA VAL A 11 -2.86 5.16 -0.80
C VAL A 11 -3.14 3.92 0.07
N LEU A 12 -2.10 3.33 0.67
CA LEU A 12 -2.20 2.18 1.55
C LEU A 12 -2.49 2.58 3.00
N SER A 13 -1.76 3.55 3.55
CA SER A 13 -1.87 3.91 4.97
C SER A 13 -3.20 4.54 5.34
N ASP A 14 -3.75 5.40 4.47
CA ASP A 14 -5.02 6.09 4.72
C ASP A 14 -6.21 5.12 4.76
N ARG A 15 -6.02 3.91 4.24
CA ARG A 15 -6.98 2.81 4.28
C ARG A 15 -6.70 1.78 5.37
N GLY A 16 -5.74 2.06 6.25
CA GLY A 16 -5.32 1.16 7.31
C GLY A 16 -4.63 -0.11 6.82
N ALA A 17 -4.15 -0.14 5.57
CA ALA A 17 -3.47 -1.29 4.98
C ALA A 17 -1.94 -1.27 5.20
N ALA A 18 -1.40 -0.16 5.71
CA ALA A 18 0.01 0.01 6.04
C ALA A 18 0.19 1.10 7.11
N VAL A 19 1.36 1.13 7.76
CA VAL A 19 1.79 2.25 8.60
C VAL A 19 2.77 3.11 7.80
N LEU A 20 2.51 4.41 7.72
CA LEU A 20 3.38 5.37 7.05
C LEU A 20 4.45 5.89 8.03
N MET A 21 5.71 5.87 7.61
CA MET A 21 6.84 6.50 8.30
C MET A 21 7.53 7.45 7.32
N LEU A 22 7.68 8.72 7.70
CA LEU A 22 8.40 9.69 6.87
C LEU A 22 9.90 9.45 6.99
N GLU A 23 10.65 9.75 5.94
CA GLU A 23 12.10 9.52 5.88
C GLU A 23 12.85 10.19 7.05
N LYS A 24 12.49 11.44 7.36
CA LYS A 24 13.04 12.20 8.50
C LYS A 24 12.81 11.54 9.87
N ASP A 25 11.78 10.69 9.97
CA ASP A 25 11.39 10.01 11.20
C ASP A 25 11.86 8.53 11.19
N CYS A 26 12.39 8.04 10.06
CA CYS A 26 12.76 6.63 9.85
C CYS A 26 14.12 6.28 10.45
N THR A 27 14.25 6.42 11.77
CA THR A 27 15.41 5.95 12.53
C THR A 27 15.32 4.44 12.81
N GLY A 28 16.46 3.78 13.02
CA GLY A 28 16.50 2.35 13.32
C GLY A 28 15.66 1.97 14.56
N ASP A 29 15.73 2.78 15.61
CA ASP A 29 14.98 2.55 16.85
C ASP A 29 13.46 2.69 16.63
N LEU A 30 13.04 3.72 15.87
CA LEU A 30 11.62 3.91 15.61
C LEU A 30 11.08 2.80 14.71
N LEU A 31 11.82 2.42 13.67
CA LEU A 31 11.47 1.30 12.81
C LEU A 31 11.31 0.01 13.61
N TYR A 32 12.29 -0.33 14.44
CA TYR A 32 12.25 -1.52 15.28
C TYR A 32 11.04 -1.51 16.21
N ARG A 33 10.80 -0.40 16.89
CA ARG A 33 9.65 -0.25 17.81
C ARG A 33 8.32 -0.46 17.08
N ARG A 34 8.13 0.19 15.92
CA ARG A 34 6.89 0.07 15.14
C ARG A 34 6.64 -1.35 14.64
N VAL A 35 7.68 -2.04 14.18
CA VAL A 35 7.57 -3.44 13.77
C VAL A 35 7.21 -4.32 14.95
N ARG A 36 7.86 -4.13 16.11
CA ARG A 36 7.53 -4.87 17.33
C ARG A 36 6.07 -4.64 17.76
N GLU A 37 5.62 -3.40 17.84
CA GLU A 37 4.22 -3.04 18.19
C GLU A 37 3.21 -3.76 17.27
N LEU A 38 3.46 -3.77 15.95
CA LEU A 38 2.61 -4.46 14.98
C LEU A 38 2.61 -5.99 15.14
N LEU A 39 3.73 -6.57 15.56
CA LEU A 39 3.83 -8.02 15.76
C LEU A 39 3.20 -8.47 17.09
N GLU A 40 3.26 -7.62 18.12
CA GLU A 40 2.65 -7.87 19.43
C GLU A 40 1.11 -7.76 19.37
N ASP A 41 0.58 -6.86 18.53
CA ASP A 41 -0.86 -6.74 18.30
C ASP A 41 -1.34 -7.58 17.09
N SER A 42 -1.58 -8.87 17.36
CA SER A 42 -2.09 -9.81 16.35
C SER A 42 -3.45 -9.39 15.75
N ALA A 43 -4.28 -8.65 16.50
CA ALA A 43 -5.60 -8.21 16.04
C ALA A 43 -5.46 -7.05 15.05
N ALA A 44 -4.64 -6.05 15.38
CA ALA A 44 -4.32 -4.95 14.47
C ALA A 44 -3.65 -5.46 13.19
N LEU A 45 -2.72 -6.40 13.30
CA LEU A 45 -2.07 -7.01 12.14
C LEU A 45 -3.06 -7.77 11.24
N LYS A 46 -4.03 -8.47 11.82
CA LYS A 46 -5.10 -9.15 11.08
C LYS A 46 -6.01 -8.15 10.36
N ALA A 47 -6.37 -7.05 11.03
CA ALA A 47 -7.16 -5.98 10.43
C ALA A 47 -6.42 -5.31 9.26
N MET A 48 -5.14 -4.97 9.43
CA MET A 48 -4.30 -4.39 8.39
C MET A 48 -4.18 -5.32 7.16
N ARG A 49 -3.98 -6.63 7.39
CA ARG A 49 -3.98 -7.63 6.30
C ARG A 49 -5.32 -7.70 5.57
N ALA A 50 -6.44 -7.58 6.26
CA ALA A 50 -7.76 -7.57 5.64
C ALA A 50 -7.95 -6.34 4.74
N GLN A 51 -7.57 -5.15 5.23
CA GLN A 51 -7.61 -3.93 4.43
C GLN A 51 -6.70 -4.01 3.19
N LEU A 52 -5.49 -4.55 3.35
CA LEU A 52 -4.56 -4.73 2.24
C LEU A 52 -5.11 -5.66 1.15
N ARG A 53 -5.76 -6.76 1.54
CA ARG A 53 -6.42 -7.66 0.57
C ARG A 53 -7.54 -6.96 -0.20
N GLY A 54 -8.31 -6.10 0.46
CA GLY A 54 -9.35 -5.29 -0.20
C GLY A 54 -8.81 -4.32 -1.25
N LEU A 55 -7.51 -3.98 -1.19
CA LEU A 55 -6.85 -3.11 -2.15
C LEU A 55 -6.15 -3.85 -3.30
N ALA A 56 -6.05 -5.17 -3.20
CA ALA A 56 -5.41 -5.96 -4.25
C ALA A 56 -6.25 -5.93 -5.52
N VAL A 57 -5.66 -5.44 -6.61
CA VAL A 57 -6.27 -5.50 -7.95
C VAL A 57 -5.78 -6.79 -8.61
N ALA A 58 -6.45 -7.90 -8.31
CA ALA A 58 -6.06 -9.24 -8.76
C ALA A 58 -6.11 -9.41 -10.29
N ASP A 59 -6.91 -8.60 -10.98
CA ASP A 59 -7.14 -8.60 -12.43
C ASP A 59 -6.44 -7.44 -13.15
N ALA A 60 -5.43 -6.80 -12.52
CA ALA A 60 -4.80 -5.60 -13.06
C ALA A 60 -4.28 -5.78 -14.50
N ASN A 61 -3.66 -6.93 -14.78
CA ASN A 61 -3.14 -7.24 -16.11
C ASN A 61 -4.25 -7.34 -17.16
N GLU A 62 -5.37 -7.96 -16.82
CA GLU A 62 -6.52 -8.13 -17.70
C GLU A 62 -7.22 -6.78 -17.97
N ARG A 63 -7.34 -5.94 -16.95
CA ARG A 63 -7.85 -4.56 -17.08
C ARG A 63 -6.99 -3.74 -18.03
N ILE A 64 -5.66 -3.78 -17.85
CA ILE A 64 -4.72 -3.07 -18.73
C ILE A 64 -4.88 -3.57 -20.16
N TYR A 65 -4.88 -4.89 -20.37
CA TYR A 65 -5.06 -5.50 -21.68
C TYR A 65 -6.36 -5.06 -22.36
N THR A 66 -7.47 -5.05 -21.62
CA THR A 66 -8.78 -4.62 -22.14
C THR A 66 -8.78 -3.15 -22.55
N VAL A 67 -8.14 -2.27 -21.77
CA VAL A 67 -8.01 -0.85 -22.12
C VAL A 67 -7.20 -0.69 -23.41
N LEU A 68 -6.09 -1.41 -23.55
CA LEU A 68 -5.26 -1.37 -24.76
C LEU A 68 -6.05 -1.81 -26.00
N LEU A 69 -6.78 -2.92 -25.92
CA LEU A 69 -7.64 -3.38 -27.03
C LEU A 69 -8.70 -2.34 -27.43
N ASN A 70 -9.32 -1.67 -26.45
CA ASN A 70 -10.33 -0.65 -26.72
C ASN A 70 -9.75 0.61 -27.38
N LEU A 71 -8.51 0.99 -27.05
CA LEU A 71 -7.81 2.08 -27.71
C LEU A 71 -7.46 1.72 -29.16
N MET A 72 -7.02 0.48 -29.41
CA MET A 72 -6.68 0.02 -30.76
C MET A 72 -7.90 -0.07 -31.69
N LYS A 73 -9.09 -0.40 -31.18
CA LYS A 73 -10.33 -0.45 -31.99
C LYS A 73 -10.90 0.93 -32.35
N ARG A 74 -10.43 1.98 -31.69
CA ARG A 74 -10.86 3.37 -31.91
C ARG A 74 -9.90 4.15 -32.83
N GLY A 75 -8.77 3.54 -33.20
CA GLY A 75 -7.79 4.07 -34.14
C GLY A 75 -7.98 3.54 -35.55
#